data_AF-B4LIP3-F1
#
_entry.id   AF-B4LIP3-F1
#
_cell.length_a   1.000
_cell.length_b   1.000
_cell.length_c   1.000
_cell.angle_alpha   90.00
_cell.angle_beta   90.00
_cell.angle_gamma   90.00
#
_symmetry.space_group_name_H-M   'P 1'
#
loop_
_entity.id
_entity.type
_entity.pdbx_description
1 polymer ?
#
loop_
_entity_poly.entity_id
_entity_poly.type
_entity_poly.pdbx_seq_one_letter_code
_entity_poly.pdbx_strand_id
1 'polypeptide(L)'
;MSQPARMPVSEPNIEEAFKRHSPIAGKVKAEYDKALMEIFADMGAMCLEPFAAILLEHENTILNKDTLIERVRARMSQALPKINDHFFVSNDVGKKLITMEVLKEKFEPYKGTSWNVHKLTPEERTRPVRMRLMDSSIRFIQKQIVSQEKAIGIAMAKSRENRERIQSIQNERVKLYALMHQQTGYYKEMKPKLMELTKLMIDNDK
;
A
#
# COMPACT_ATOMS: atom_id res chain seq x y z
N MET A 1 1.33 8.16 36.43
CA MET A 1 2.46 7.22 36.24
C MET A 1 2.80 7.18 34.76
N SER A 2 3.85 7.90 34.36
CA SER A 2 4.30 7.97 32.97
C SER A 2 4.94 6.65 32.57
N GLN A 3 4.38 5.98 31.56
CA GLN A 3 5.04 4.84 30.94
C GLN A 3 6.30 5.35 30.21
N PRO A 4 7.46 4.68 30.35
CA PRO A 4 8.65 5.06 29.61
C PRO A 4 8.40 4.85 28.11
N ALA A 5 8.65 5.89 27.33
CA ALA A 5 8.64 5.83 25.87
C ALA A 5 9.63 4.74 25.42
N ARG A 6 9.12 3.60 24.95
CA ARG A 6 9.95 2.58 24.30
C ARG A 6 10.57 3.21 23.06
N MET A 7 11.89 3.23 23.03
CA MET A 7 12.65 3.66 21.85
C MET A 7 12.22 2.86 20.62
N PRO A 8 12.23 3.46 19.42
CA PRO A 8 11.92 2.74 18.19
C PRO A 8 12.99 1.67 18.00
N VAL A 9 12.61 0.41 18.25
CA VAL A 9 13.42 -0.75 17.86
C VAL A 9 13.57 -0.65 16.34
N SER A 10 14.82 -0.57 15.87
CA SER A 10 15.13 -0.60 14.44
C SER A 10 14.34 -1.73 13.78
N GLU A 11 13.66 -1.44 12.66
CA GLU A 11 12.89 -2.47 11.97
C GLU A 11 13.81 -3.67 11.69
N PRO A 12 13.50 -4.86 12.23
CA PRO A 12 14.35 -6.02 12.02
C PRO A 12 14.41 -6.31 10.52
N ASN A 13 15.62 -6.52 10.01
CA ASN A 13 15.83 -6.90 8.61
C ASN A 13 15.14 -8.25 8.38
N ILE A 14 13.95 -8.20 7.77
CA ILE A 14 13.06 -9.36 7.59
C ILE A 14 13.77 -10.44 6.77
N GLU A 15 14.56 -10.03 5.78
CA GLU A 15 15.28 -10.93 4.88
C GLU A 15 16.39 -11.70 5.63
N GLU A 16 17.10 -11.02 6.53
CA GLU A 16 18.14 -11.63 7.35
C GLU A 16 17.56 -12.60 8.37
N ALA A 17 16.46 -12.21 9.02
CA ALA A 17 15.72 -13.08 9.94
C ALA A 17 15.18 -14.33 9.21
N PHE A 18 14.65 -14.16 7.99
CA PHE A 18 14.18 -15.27 7.17
C PHE A 18 15.30 -16.26 6.83
N LYS A 19 16.47 -15.76 6.42
CA LYS A 19 17.65 -16.59 6.14
C LYS A 19 18.14 -17.35 7.37
N ARG A 20 18.17 -16.70 8.53
CA ARG A 20 18.53 -17.31 9.82
C ARG A 20 17.62 -18.49 10.17
N HIS A 21 16.32 -18.38 9.91
CA HIS A 21 15.32 -19.41 10.22
C HIS A 21 15.09 -20.43 9.12
N SER A 22 15.60 -20.21 7.91
CA SER A 22 15.47 -21.13 6.77
C SER A 22 15.75 -22.62 7.10
N PRO A 23 16.74 -22.98 7.94
CA PRO A 23 17.01 -24.38 8.28
C PRO A 23 15.89 -25.08 9.08
N ILE A 24 14.97 -24.35 9.74
CA ILE A 24 13.95 -24.95 10.62
C ILE A 24 13.01 -25.89 9.85
N ALA A 25 12.67 -25.52 8.63
CA ALA A 25 11.76 -26.30 7.78
C ALA A 25 12.34 -27.69 7.50
N GLY A 26 13.65 -27.75 7.18
CA GLY A 26 14.35 -29.02 6.95
C GLY A 26 14.46 -29.88 8.21
N LYS A 27 14.74 -29.25 9.37
CA LYS A 27 14.82 -29.96 10.66
C LYS A 27 13.48 -30.59 11.06
N VAL A 28 12.41 -29.81 11.02
CA VAL A 28 11.06 -30.30 11.35
C VAL A 28 10.64 -31.42 10.41
N LYS A 29 10.89 -31.27 9.10
CA LYS A 29 10.61 -32.32 8.13
C LYS A 29 11.36 -33.62 8.45
N ALA A 30 12.66 -33.53 8.74
CA ALA A 30 13.47 -34.69 9.07
C ALA A 30 12.99 -35.39 10.36
N GLU A 31 12.54 -34.64 11.36
CA GLU A 31 11.94 -35.20 12.58
C GLU A 31 10.63 -35.93 12.29
N TYR A 32 9.77 -35.38 11.43
CA TYR A 32 8.55 -36.06 10.98
C TYR A 32 8.86 -37.34 10.21
N ASP A 33 9.83 -37.30 9.29
CA ASP A 33 10.23 -38.48 8.52
C ASP A 33 10.80 -39.57 9.43
N LYS A 34 11.62 -39.19 10.41
CA LYS A 34 12.14 -40.11 11.42
C LYS A 34 11.02 -40.73 12.27
N ALA A 35 10.09 -39.92 12.78
CA ALA A 35 8.98 -40.40 13.58
C ALA A 35 8.07 -41.36 12.78
N LEU A 36 7.83 -41.07 11.49
CA LEU A 36 7.10 -41.98 10.61
C LEU A 36 7.82 -43.32 10.44
N MET A 37 9.13 -43.31 10.25
CA MET A 37 9.91 -44.56 10.13
C MET A 37 9.88 -45.38 11.43
N GLU A 38 9.98 -44.73 12.59
CA GLU A 38 9.89 -45.39 13.91
C GLU A 38 8.51 -46.02 14.12
N ILE A 39 7.41 -45.33 13.78
CA ILE A 39 6.04 -45.87 13.90
C ILE A 39 5.88 -47.17 13.11
N PHE A 40 6.44 -47.27 11.90
CA PHE A 40 6.33 -48.48 11.08
C PHE A 40 7.29 -49.58 11.51
N ALA A 41 8.46 -49.23 12.05
CA ALA A 41 9.39 -50.19 12.62
C ALA A 41 8.79 -50.89 13.86
N ASP A 42 8.09 -50.12 14.70
CA ASP A 42 7.46 -50.61 15.93
C ASP A 42 6.10 -51.30 15.68
N MET A 43 5.60 -51.28 14.44
CA MET A 43 4.34 -51.91 14.08
C MET A 43 4.49 -53.44 14.02
N GLY A 44 4.22 -54.08 15.16
CA GLY A 44 4.25 -55.53 15.31
C GLY A 44 3.29 -56.27 14.37
N ALA A 45 3.59 -57.53 14.09
CA ALA A 45 2.82 -58.36 13.17
C ALA A 45 1.32 -58.44 13.52
N MET A 46 0.98 -58.42 14.82
CA MET A 46 -0.41 -58.44 15.29
C MET A 46 -1.24 -57.23 14.82
N CYS A 47 -0.61 -56.06 14.64
CA CYS A 47 -1.31 -54.86 14.15
C CYS A 47 -1.66 -54.96 12.66
N LEU A 48 -0.91 -55.76 11.90
CA LEU A 48 -1.05 -55.93 10.45
C LEU A 48 -1.80 -57.21 10.07
N GLU A 49 -1.98 -58.11 11.03
CA GLU A 49 -2.66 -59.39 10.88
C GLU A 49 -4.08 -59.28 10.31
N PRO A 50 -4.94 -58.32 10.75
CA PRO A 50 -6.28 -58.16 10.19
C PRO A 50 -6.24 -57.77 8.71
N PHE A 51 -5.30 -56.92 8.31
CA PHE A 51 -5.15 -56.51 6.92
C PHE A 51 -4.67 -57.66 6.04
N ALA A 52 -3.75 -58.50 6.55
CA ALA A 52 -3.30 -59.69 5.85
C ALA A 52 -4.42 -60.74 5.70
N ALA A 53 -5.29 -60.90 6.71
CA ALA A 53 -6.45 -61.80 6.65
C ALA A 53 -7.45 -61.36 5.57
N ILE A 54 -7.79 -60.06 5.51
CA ILE A 54 -8.67 -59.49 4.47
C ILE A 54 -8.08 -59.73 3.08
N LEU A 55 -6.77 -59.56 2.91
CA LEU A 55 -6.10 -59.81 1.62
C LEU A 55 -6.13 -61.29 1.24
N LEU A 56 -5.96 -62.22 2.19
CA LEU A 56 -6.06 -63.67 1.92
C LEU A 56 -7.47 -64.09 1.53
N GLU A 57 -8.51 -63.49 2.12
CA GLU A 57 -9.90 -63.82 1.82
C GLU A 57 -10.38 -63.28 0.47
N HIS A 58 -9.88 -62.12 0.04
CA HIS A 58 -10.39 -61.42 -1.15
C HIS A 58 -9.47 -61.48 -2.37
N GLU A 59 -8.16 -61.63 -2.18
CA GLU A 59 -7.22 -61.82 -3.28
C GLU A 59 -6.83 -63.31 -3.31
N ASN A 60 -7.01 -63.97 -4.47
CA ASN A 60 -6.51 -65.33 -4.72
C ASN A 60 -4.96 -65.34 -4.76
N THR A 61 -4.32 -65.10 -3.61
CA THR A 61 -2.87 -65.00 -3.49
C THR A 61 -2.27 -66.34 -3.04
N ILE A 62 -1.11 -66.68 -3.61
CA ILE A 62 -0.32 -67.86 -3.22
C ILE A 62 0.59 -67.53 -2.01
N LEU A 63 0.50 -66.31 -1.47
CA LEU A 63 1.42 -65.80 -0.46
C LEU A 63 0.97 -66.22 0.94
N ASN A 64 1.93 -66.55 1.80
CA ASN A 64 1.65 -66.84 3.19
C ASN A 64 1.36 -65.54 3.97
N LYS A 65 0.71 -65.68 5.12
CA LYS A 65 0.29 -64.56 5.97
C LYS A 65 1.43 -63.63 6.38
N ASP A 66 2.60 -64.18 6.71
CA ASP A 66 3.76 -63.40 7.13
C ASP A 66 4.33 -62.55 5.99
N THR A 67 4.39 -63.09 4.76
CA THR A 67 4.83 -62.31 3.58
C THR A 67 3.84 -61.21 3.21
N LEU A 68 2.53 -61.40 3.47
CA LEU A 68 1.54 -60.35 3.31
C LEU A 68 1.72 -59.24 4.35
N ILE A 69 1.97 -59.59 5.61
CA ILE A 69 2.27 -58.63 6.68
C ILE A 69 3.49 -57.76 6.33
N GLU A 70 4.60 -58.39 5.90
CA GLU A 70 5.80 -57.65 5.47
C GLU A 70 5.54 -56.76 4.25
N ARG A 71 4.76 -57.24 3.28
CA ARG A 71 4.38 -56.46 2.09
C ARG A 71 3.53 -55.25 2.47
N VAL A 72 2.57 -55.41 3.38
CA VAL A 72 1.73 -54.31 3.88
C VAL A 72 2.60 -53.29 4.61
N ARG A 73 3.50 -53.74 5.50
CA ARG A 73 4.44 -52.86 6.20
C ARG A 73 5.30 -52.08 5.20
N ALA A 74 5.92 -52.76 4.24
CA ALA A 74 6.74 -52.13 3.21
C ALA A 74 5.96 -51.10 2.37
N ARG A 75 4.72 -51.41 1.98
CA ARG A 75 3.85 -50.46 1.26
C ARG A 75 3.54 -49.21 2.11
N MET A 76 3.19 -49.39 3.38
CA MET A 76 2.91 -48.27 4.29
C MET A 76 4.16 -47.40 4.50
N SER A 77 5.32 -48.02 4.77
CA SER A 77 6.61 -47.33 4.91
C SER A 77 7.02 -46.56 3.65
N GLN A 78 6.59 -46.97 2.46
CA GLN A 78 6.88 -46.27 1.20
C GLN A 78 5.84 -45.19 0.86
N ALA A 79 4.57 -45.40 1.19
CA ALA A 79 3.48 -44.50 0.81
C ALA A 79 3.43 -43.26 1.72
N LEU A 80 3.61 -43.43 3.03
CA LEU A 80 3.43 -42.34 3.98
C LEU A 80 4.48 -41.23 3.89
N PRO A 81 5.78 -41.49 3.66
CA PRO A 81 6.74 -40.43 3.40
C PRO A 81 6.35 -39.58 2.18
N LYS A 82 5.80 -40.20 1.13
CA LYS A 82 5.32 -39.47 -0.06
C LYS A 82 4.11 -38.59 0.26
N ILE A 83 3.19 -39.07 1.10
CA ILE A 83 2.05 -38.29 1.56
C ILE A 83 2.52 -37.13 2.45
N ASN A 84 3.50 -37.37 3.33
CA ASN A 84 4.12 -36.35 4.17
C ASN A 84 4.82 -35.28 3.31
N ASP A 85 5.62 -35.68 2.34
CA ASP A 85 6.25 -34.78 1.37
C ASP A 85 5.23 -33.90 0.66
N HIS A 86 4.16 -34.52 0.15
CA HIS A 86 3.07 -33.80 -0.49
C HIS A 86 2.40 -32.82 0.48
N PHE A 87 2.16 -33.20 1.73
CA PHE A 87 1.62 -32.29 2.74
C PHE A 87 2.52 -31.06 2.97
N PHE A 88 3.83 -31.26 3.11
CA PHE A 88 4.79 -30.18 3.32
C PHE A 88 4.85 -29.21 2.14
N VAL A 89 4.87 -29.74 0.91
CA VAL A 89 4.94 -28.95 -0.33
C VAL A 89 3.61 -28.25 -0.60
N SER A 90 2.50 -28.99 -0.61
CA SER A 90 1.18 -28.45 -1.00
C SER A 90 0.64 -27.43 -0.02
N ASN A 91 1.04 -27.49 1.26
CA ASN A 91 0.63 -26.50 2.27
C ASN A 91 1.68 -25.41 2.51
N ASP A 92 2.79 -25.40 1.77
CA ASP A 92 3.92 -24.48 1.96
C ASP A 92 4.36 -24.40 3.44
N VAL A 93 4.41 -25.57 4.10
CA VAL A 93 4.67 -25.67 5.54
C VAL A 93 6.01 -25.07 5.88
N GLY A 94 7.02 -25.28 5.02
CA GLY A 94 8.35 -24.72 5.20
C GLY A 94 8.33 -23.20 5.33
N LYS A 95 7.71 -22.48 4.39
CA LYS A 95 7.63 -21.01 4.49
C LYS A 95 6.80 -20.55 5.66
N LYS A 96 5.71 -21.26 6.00
CA LYS A 96 4.89 -20.93 7.17
C LYS A 96 5.67 -21.05 8.48
N LEU A 97 6.45 -22.11 8.65
CA LEU A 97 7.32 -22.30 9.83
C LEU A 97 8.35 -21.18 9.95
N ILE A 98 9.04 -20.87 8.85
CA ILE A 98 10.02 -19.76 8.83
C ILE A 98 9.33 -18.44 9.16
N THR A 99 8.17 -18.18 8.55
CA THR A 99 7.39 -16.95 8.79
C THR A 99 6.97 -16.87 10.26
N MET A 100 6.56 -17.97 10.87
CA MET A 100 6.20 -18.00 12.30
C MET A 100 7.40 -17.63 13.19
N GLU A 101 8.59 -18.15 12.92
CA GLU A 101 9.79 -17.79 13.70
C GLU A 101 10.19 -16.32 13.51
N VAL A 102 10.14 -15.80 12.28
CA VAL A 102 10.38 -14.38 12.01
C VAL A 102 9.35 -13.50 12.73
N LEU A 103 8.08 -13.90 12.76
CA LEU A 103 7.03 -13.18 13.49
C LEU A 103 7.25 -13.24 15.00
N LYS A 104 7.65 -14.38 15.55
CA LYS A 104 8.01 -14.49 16.98
C LYS A 104 9.10 -13.49 17.35
N GLU A 105 10.20 -13.46 16.60
CA GLU A 105 11.28 -12.49 16.84
C GLU A 105 10.80 -11.03 16.72
N LYS A 106 10.04 -10.73 15.66
CA LYS A 106 9.50 -9.38 15.42
C LYS A 106 8.61 -8.90 16.57
N PHE A 107 7.87 -9.81 17.19
CA PHE A 107 6.91 -9.49 18.24
C PHE A 107 7.38 -9.85 19.67
N GLU A 108 8.60 -10.36 19.86
CA GLU A 108 9.17 -10.66 21.17
C GLU A 108 9.08 -9.48 22.17
N PRO A 109 9.28 -8.20 21.77
CA PRO A 109 9.12 -7.06 22.68
C PRO A 109 7.70 -6.90 23.25
N TYR A 110 6.69 -7.54 22.64
CA TYR A 110 5.29 -7.48 23.06
C TYR A 110 4.86 -8.72 23.85
N LYS A 111 5.78 -9.63 24.17
CA LYS A 111 5.52 -10.80 24.99
C LYS A 111 4.98 -10.40 26.37
N GLY A 112 3.94 -11.09 26.83
CA GLY A 112 3.24 -10.79 28.09
C GLY A 112 2.15 -9.72 27.98
N THR A 113 1.97 -9.10 26.81
CA THR A 113 0.83 -8.19 26.58
C THR A 113 -0.46 -9.01 26.40
N SER A 114 -1.51 -8.72 27.15
CA SER A 114 -2.79 -9.44 27.07
C SER A 114 -3.59 -9.06 25.82
N TRP A 115 -3.15 -9.52 24.64
CA TRP A 115 -3.91 -9.39 23.41
C TRP A 115 -5.01 -10.47 23.37
N ASN A 116 -6.08 -10.27 24.14
CA ASN A 116 -7.26 -11.14 24.10
C ASN A 116 -8.12 -10.85 22.87
N VAL A 117 -7.56 -11.07 21.68
CA VAL A 117 -8.21 -10.81 20.38
C VAL A 117 -9.55 -11.55 20.27
N HIS A 118 -9.69 -12.70 20.92
CA HIS A 118 -10.92 -13.51 20.93
C HIS A 118 -12.04 -12.94 21.81
N LYS A 119 -11.72 -12.05 22.75
CA LYS A 119 -12.72 -11.40 23.62
C LYS A 119 -13.15 -10.03 23.10
N LEU A 120 -12.49 -9.52 22.06
CA LEU A 120 -12.81 -8.24 21.45
C LEU A 120 -13.96 -8.39 20.46
N THR A 121 -14.82 -7.39 20.42
CA THR A 121 -15.82 -7.25 19.36
C THR A 121 -15.13 -7.00 18.01
N PRO A 122 -15.79 -7.29 16.88
CA PRO A 122 -15.25 -6.96 15.55
C PRO A 122 -14.87 -5.49 15.40
N GLU A 123 -15.62 -4.58 16.03
CA GLU A 123 -15.34 -3.15 16.00
C GLU A 123 -14.05 -2.78 16.72
N GLU A 124 -13.82 -3.33 17.91
CA GLU A 124 -12.61 -3.10 18.70
C GLU A 124 -11.39 -3.69 18.00
N ARG A 125 -11.54 -4.89 17.42
CA ARG A 125 -10.47 -5.56 16.67
C ARG A 125 -10.02 -4.76 15.45
N THR A 126 -10.96 -4.10 14.76
CA THR A 126 -10.69 -3.32 13.54
C THR A 126 -10.38 -1.85 13.82
N ARG A 127 -10.65 -1.34 15.03
CA ARG A 127 -10.46 0.07 15.40
C ARG A 127 -9.04 0.59 15.10
N PRO A 128 -7.93 -0.12 15.42
CA PRO A 128 -6.59 0.38 15.11
C PRO A 128 -6.36 0.59 13.61
N VAL A 129 -6.89 -0.30 12.77
CA VAL A 129 -6.77 -0.19 11.31
C VAL A 129 -7.59 0.98 10.79
N ARG A 130 -8.83 1.14 11.28
CA ARG A 130 -9.71 2.26 10.92
C ARG A 130 -9.08 3.61 11.30
N MET A 131 -8.52 3.71 12.50
CA MET A 131 -7.84 4.94 12.95
C MET A 131 -6.65 5.29 12.05
N ARG A 132 -5.79 4.32 11.70
CA ARG A 132 -4.67 4.56 10.78
C ARG A 132 -5.12 5.01 9.39
N LEU A 133 -6.21 4.45 8.88
CA LEU A 133 -6.79 4.86 7.60
C LEU A 133 -7.29 6.31 7.68
N MET A 134 -8.04 6.65 8.73
CA MET A 134 -8.52 8.01 8.97
C MET A 134 -7.36 9.00 9.08
N ASP A 135 -6.29 8.67 9.82
CA ASP A 135 -5.09 9.51 9.92
C ASP A 135 -4.45 9.76 8.55
N SER A 136 -4.43 8.75 7.68
CA SER A 136 -3.92 8.88 6.31
C SER A 136 -4.78 9.84 5.48
N SER A 137 -6.10 9.69 5.55
CA SER A 137 -7.05 10.58 4.88
C SER A 137 -6.93 12.03 5.38
N ILE A 138 -6.78 12.24 6.69
CA ILE A 138 -6.57 13.56 7.28
C ILE A 138 -5.30 14.20 6.70
N ARG A 139 -4.18 13.47 6.69
CA ARG A 139 -2.91 13.98 6.13
C ARG A 139 -3.04 14.33 4.65
N PHE A 140 -3.79 13.53 3.88
CA PHE A 140 -4.05 13.82 2.49
C PHE A 140 -4.85 15.13 2.31
N ILE A 141 -5.95 15.27 3.04
CA ILE A 141 -6.80 16.47 2.99
C ILE A 141 -6.01 17.72 3.41
N GLN A 142 -5.19 17.63 4.46
CA GLN A 142 -4.31 18.73 4.89
C GLN A 142 -3.38 19.18 3.77
N LYS A 143 -2.74 18.24 3.05
CA LYS A 143 -1.88 18.58 1.91
C LYS A 143 -2.66 19.26 0.77
N GLN A 144 -3.89 18.81 0.51
CA GLN A 144 -4.76 19.42 -0.49
C GLN A 144 -5.13 20.87 -0.12
N ILE A 145 -5.51 21.12 1.13
CA ILE A 145 -5.82 22.46 1.63
C ILE A 145 -4.63 23.39 1.44
N VAL A 146 -3.44 23.00 1.89
CA VAL A 146 -2.21 23.80 1.73
C VAL A 146 -1.93 24.12 0.26
N SER A 147 -2.13 23.14 -0.64
CA SER A 147 -1.94 23.37 -2.07
C SER A 147 -2.97 24.36 -2.65
N GLN A 148 -4.22 24.28 -2.21
CA GLN A 148 -5.29 25.18 -2.65
C GLN A 148 -5.06 26.60 -2.13
N GLU A 149 -4.66 26.76 -0.87
CA GLU A 149 -4.28 28.06 -0.29
C GLU A 149 -3.18 28.74 -1.11
N LYS A 150 -2.14 27.97 -1.50
CA LYS A 150 -1.08 28.49 -2.37
C LYS A 150 -1.61 28.92 -3.74
N ALA A 151 -2.49 28.14 -4.35
CA ALA A 151 -3.10 28.47 -5.64
C ALA A 151 -3.95 29.75 -5.57
N ILE A 152 -4.74 29.89 -4.50
CA ILE A 152 -5.53 31.10 -4.22
C ILE A 152 -4.61 32.31 -4.05
N GLY A 153 -3.53 32.17 -3.28
CA GLY A 153 -2.54 33.25 -3.11
C GLY A 153 -1.99 33.75 -4.44
N ILE A 154 -1.64 32.84 -5.35
CA ILE A 154 -1.18 33.19 -6.70
C ILE A 154 -2.28 33.90 -7.50
N ALA A 155 -3.51 33.39 -7.47
CA ALA A 155 -4.65 33.98 -8.18
C ALA A 155 -4.98 35.40 -7.67
N MET A 156 -4.92 35.62 -6.35
CA MET A 156 -5.12 36.93 -5.74
C MET A 156 -4.04 37.94 -6.14
N ALA A 157 -2.77 37.51 -6.18
CA ALA A 157 -1.67 38.36 -6.65
C ALA A 157 -1.89 38.81 -8.10
N LYS A 158 -2.22 37.88 -9.00
CA LYS A 158 -2.55 38.19 -10.40
C LYS A 158 -3.76 39.12 -10.54
N SER A 159 -4.79 38.93 -9.70
CA SER A 159 -5.98 39.79 -9.69
C SER A 159 -5.63 41.23 -9.31
N ARG A 160 -4.74 41.42 -8.32
CA ARG A 160 -4.28 42.75 -7.90
C ARG A 160 -3.53 43.46 -9.02
N GLU A 161 -2.57 42.79 -9.65
CA GLU A 161 -1.80 43.31 -10.78
C GLU A 161 -2.73 43.73 -11.94
N ASN A 162 -3.72 42.89 -12.28
CA ASN A 162 -4.70 43.24 -13.31
C ASN A 162 -5.53 44.48 -12.95
N ARG A 163 -5.93 44.65 -11.68
CA ARG A 163 -6.67 45.85 -11.26
C ARG A 163 -5.83 47.12 -11.40
N GLU A 164 -4.56 47.06 -11.01
CA GLU A 164 -3.61 48.17 -11.17
C GLU A 164 -3.44 48.54 -12.66
N ARG A 165 -3.30 47.53 -13.52
CA ARG A 165 -3.23 47.74 -14.97
C ARG A 165 -4.49 48.39 -15.54
N ILE A 166 -5.67 47.93 -15.15
CA ILE A 166 -6.95 48.53 -15.59
C ILE A 166 -7.04 49.98 -15.13
N GLN A 167 -6.64 50.28 -13.89
CA GLN A 167 -6.65 51.64 -13.36
C GLN A 167 -5.68 52.55 -14.13
N SER A 168 -4.49 52.06 -14.48
CA SER A 168 -3.54 52.78 -15.33
C SER A 168 -4.14 53.14 -16.69
N ILE A 169 -4.75 52.15 -17.36
CA ILE A 169 -5.40 52.35 -18.66
C ILE A 169 -6.56 53.36 -18.54
N GLN A 170 -7.36 53.30 -17.48
CA GLN A 170 -8.43 54.27 -17.24
C GLN A 170 -7.89 55.69 -17.06
N ASN A 171 -6.81 55.85 -16.30
CA ASN A 171 -6.16 57.15 -16.11
C ASN A 171 -5.62 57.72 -17.43
N GLU A 172 -4.97 56.88 -18.25
CA GLU A 172 -4.50 57.27 -19.59
C GLU A 172 -5.65 57.67 -20.51
N ARG A 173 -6.73 56.88 -20.50
CA ARG A 173 -7.94 57.20 -21.25
C ARG A 173 -8.46 58.58 -20.87
N VAL A 174 -8.62 58.89 -19.58
CA VAL A 174 -9.10 60.21 -19.13
C VAL A 174 -8.19 61.34 -19.62
N LYS A 175 -6.86 61.17 -19.53
CA LYS A 175 -5.89 62.16 -20.03
C LYS A 175 -6.03 62.39 -21.55
N LEU A 176 -6.13 61.31 -22.33
CA LEU A 176 -6.30 61.39 -23.79
C LEU A 176 -7.61 62.09 -24.16
N TYR A 177 -8.71 61.77 -23.48
CA TYR A 177 -10.00 62.45 -23.70
C TYR A 177 -9.91 63.95 -23.43
N ALA A 178 -9.25 64.36 -22.34
CA ALA A 178 -9.03 65.77 -22.05
C ALA A 178 -8.23 66.49 -23.14
N LEU A 179 -7.14 65.86 -23.61
CA LEU A 179 -6.29 66.42 -24.67
C LEU A 179 -7.03 66.51 -26.02
N MET A 180 -7.82 65.50 -26.37
CA MET A 180 -8.67 65.53 -27.56
C MET A 180 -9.72 66.64 -27.50
N HIS A 181 -10.36 66.83 -26.34
CA HIS A 181 -11.32 67.93 -26.16
C HIS A 181 -10.65 69.30 -26.30
N GLN A 182 -9.46 69.48 -25.73
CA GLN A 182 -8.69 70.72 -25.88
C GLN A 182 -8.33 70.99 -27.35
N GLN A 183 -7.81 69.99 -28.07
CA GLN A 183 -7.51 70.14 -29.50
C GLN A 183 -8.76 70.42 -30.33
N THR A 184 -9.87 69.74 -30.05
CA THR A 184 -11.14 69.97 -30.75
C THR A 184 -11.64 71.40 -30.53
N GLY A 185 -11.51 71.92 -29.31
CA GLY A 185 -11.80 73.33 -29.00
C GLY A 185 -10.93 74.28 -29.82
N TYR A 186 -9.61 74.05 -29.81
CA TYR A 186 -8.66 74.83 -30.61
C TYR A 186 -9.00 74.84 -32.10
N TYR A 187 -9.31 73.68 -32.69
CA TYR A 187 -9.71 73.59 -34.10
C TYR A 187 -11.03 74.30 -34.38
N LYS A 188 -12.02 74.22 -33.49
CA LYS A 188 -13.29 74.94 -33.64
C LYS A 188 -13.08 76.46 -33.63
N GLU A 189 -12.15 76.96 -32.82
CA GLU A 189 -11.80 78.40 -32.77
C GLU A 189 -10.94 78.85 -33.95
N MET A 190 -9.98 78.04 -34.41
CA MET A 190 -9.08 78.41 -35.51
C MET A 190 -9.71 78.27 -36.89
N LYS A 191 -10.62 77.30 -37.08
CA LYS A 191 -11.30 77.08 -38.37
C LYS A 191 -11.94 78.35 -38.97
N PRO A 192 -12.76 79.14 -38.24
CA PRO A 192 -13.33 80.37 -38.80
C PRO A 192 -12.27 81.41 -39.13
N LYS A 193 -11.25 81.60 -38.27
CA LYS A 193 -10.14 82.54 -38.50
C LYS A 193 -9.36 82.22 -39.78
N LEU A 194 -9.10 80.92 -40.01
CA LEU A 194 -8.44 80.44 -41.22
C LEU A 194 -9.33 80.65 -42.47
N MET A 195 -10.64 80.44 -42.35
CA MET A 195 -11.58 80.72 -43.44
C MET A 195 -11.65 82.21 -43.78
N GLU A 196 -11.62 83.10 -42.78
CA GLU A 196 -11.57 84.56 -42.99
C GLU A 196 -10.26 84.98 -43.69
N LEU A 197 -9.12 84.50 -43.21
CA LEU A 197 -7.82 84.73 -43.86
C LEU A 197 -7.80 84.26 -45.32
N THR A 198 -8.39 83.09 -45.59
CA THR A 198 -8.47 82.54 -46.95
C THR A 198 -9.37 83.39 -47.86
N LYS A 199 -10.49 83.90 -47.35
CA LYS A 199 -11.34 84.85 -48.09
C LYS A 199 -10.61 86.15 -48.40
N LEU A 200 -9.91 86.72 -47.41
CA LEU A 200 -9.11 87.94 -47.60
C LEU A 200 -7.99 87.75 -48.62
N MET A 201 -7.38 86.56 -48.69
CA MET A 201 -6.40 86.26 -49.72
C MET A 201 -7.02 86.13 -51.12
N ILE A 202 -8.18 85.49 -51.24
CA ILE A 202 -8.88 85.33 -52.52
C ILE A 202 -9.45 86.66 -53.03
N ASP A 203 -9.88 87.56 -52.13
CA ASP A 203 -10.40 88.88 -52.49
C ASP A 203 -9.28 89.89 -52.83
N ASN A 204 -8.03 89.66 -52.41
CA ASN A 204 -6.87 90.47 -52.78
C ASN A 204 -6.23 90.08 -54.13
N ASP A 205 -6.62 88.93 -54.71
CA ASP A 205 -6.17 88.45 -56.03
C ASP A 205 -7.17 88.76 -57.17
N LYS A 206 -8.15 89.64 -56.93
CA LYS A 206 -9.09 90.18 -57.93
C LYS A 206 -8.95 91.69 -58.06
#